data_AF-A0A2P5K586-F1
#
_entry.id   AF-A0A2P5K586-F1
#
_cell.length_a   1.000
_cell.length_b   1.000
_cell.length_c   1.000
_cell.angle_alpha   90.00
_cell.angle_beta   90.00
_cell.angle_gamma   90.00
#
_symmetry.space_group_name_H-M   'P 1'
#
loop_
_entity.id
_entity.type
_entity.pdbx_description
1 polymer ?
#
loop_
_entity_poly.entity_id
_entity_poly.type
_entity_poly.pdbx_seq_one_letter_code
_entity_poly.pdbx_strand_id
1 'polypeptide(L)'
;MAAEDLIKVITEEIAEMISTKTVVGEYITVEGTTIIPVTKVTFGFGSGAGESGSEETNKGIGGGGGGGASVLPIAFLVVTPGDVKLLTMKEKGVVTQIAEIMPEILETSKSVIEAATTRRKKESSESIEESGSDTYTDTDTE
;
A
#
# COMPACT_ATOMS: atom_id res chain seq x y z
N MET A 1 5.96 -19.01 16.37
CA MET A 1 6.52 -20.06 15.48
C MET A 1 6.06 -19.86 14.05
N ALA A 2 4.78 -20.09 13.69
CA ALA A 2 4.34 -20.00 12.29
C ALA A 2 4.60 -18.65 11.58
N ALA A 3 4.46 -17.52 12.30
CA ALA A 3 4.69 -16.19 11.72
C ALA A 3 6.18 -15.85 11.55
N GLU A 4 7.03 -16.28 12.49
CA GLU A 4 8.47 -16.07 12.40
C GLU A 4 9.08 -16.89 11.26
N ASP A 5 8.64 -18.15 11.11
CA ASP A 5 9.07 -19.02 10.02
C ASP A 5 8.65 -18.47 8.66
N LEU A 6 7.43 -17.93 8.55
CA LEU A 6 6.93 -17.31 7.31
C LEU A 6 7.71 -16.04 6.94
N ILE A 7 7.97 -15.14 7.89
CA ILE A 7 8.75 -13.92 7.65
C ILE A 7 10.18 -14.28 7.23
N LYS A 8 10.76 -15.32 7.83
CA LYS A 8 12.11 -15.76 7.51
C LYS A 8 12.20 -16.30 6.08
N VAL A 9 11.27 -17.16 5.67
CA VAL A 9 11.17 -17.66 4.28
C VAL A 9 10.97 -16.51 3.29
N ILE A 10 10.06 -15.57 3.58
CA ILE A 10 9.83 -14.41 2.69
C ILE A 10 11.10 -13.55 2.57
N THR A 11 11.81 -13.34 3.67
CA THR A 11 13.04 -12.53 3.66
C THR A 11 14.18 -13.24 2.93
N GLU A 12 14.31 -14.55 3.10
CA GLU A 12 15.29 -15.39 2.39
C GLU A 12 15.02 -15.38 0.87
N GLU A 13 13.77 -15.54 0.42
CA GLU A 13 13.45 -15.51 -1.02
C GLU A 13 13.58 -14.11 -1.64
N ILE A 14 13.27 -13.05 -0.88
CA ILE A 14 13.54 -11.68 -1.33
C ILE A 14 15.05 -11.46 -1.45
N ALA A 15 15.84 -11.91 -0.48
CA ALA A 15 17.30 -11.80 -0.52
C ALA A 15 17.91 -12.60 -1.69
N GLU A 16 17.39 -13.80 -1.95
CA GLU A 16 17.83 -14.64 -3.06
C GLU A 16 17.52 -14.01 -4.42
N MET A 17 16.30 -13.47 -4.61
CA MET A 17 15.91 -12.68 -5.80
C MET A 17 16.72 -11.40 -5.99
N ILE A 18 17.14 -10.75 -4.89
CA ILE A 18 18.02 -9.57 -4.94
C ILE A 18 19.44 -9.98 -5.36
N SER A 19 19.94 -11.12 -4.88
CA SER A 19 21.32 -11.56 -5.08
C SER A 19 21.59 -12.16 -6.47
N THR A 20 20.61 -12.80 -7.11
CA THR A 20 20.89 -13.64 -8.28
C THR A 20 20.97 -12.89 -9.60
N LYS A 21 20.28 -11.75 -9.78
CA LYS A 21 20.29 -11.08 -11.11
C LYS A 21 19.71 -9.67 -11.24
N THR A 22 19.19 -9.06 -10.16
CA THR A 22 18.20 -7.97 -10.32
C THR A 22 18.73 -6.57 -9.98
N VAL A 23 19.79 -6.43 -9.18
CA VAL A 23 20.36 -5.10 -8.84
C VAL A 23 21.42 -4.64 -9.84
N VAL A 24 22.11 -5.59 -10.47
CA VAL A 24 23.08 -5.37 -11.54
C VAL A 24 22.81 -6.46 -12.56
N GLY A 25 22.19 -6.11 -13.70
CA GLY A 25 21.99 -7.10 -14.77
C GLY A 25 23.34 -7.62 -15.28
N GLU A 26 23.33 -8.67 -16.12
CA GLU A 26 24.55 -9.13 -16.78
C GLU A 26 25.20 -7.95 -17.53
N TYR A 27 26.45 -7.63 -17.17
CA TYR A 27 27.18 -6.55 -17.82
C TYR A 27 27.60 -7.02 -19.21
N ILE A 28 27.54 -6.11 -20.17
CA ILE A 28 27.88 -6.40 -21.56
C ILE A 28 29.18 -5.67 -21.86
N THR A 29 30.22 -6.41 -22.21
CA THR A 29 31.49 -5.83 -22.65
C THR A 29 31.62 -5.97 -24.17
N VAL A 30 31.78 -4.84 -24.86
CA VAL A 30 32.00 -4.77 -26.32
C VAL A 30 33.20 -3.86 -26.56
N GLU A 31 34.22 -4.39 -27.24
CA GLU A 31 35.39 -3.60 -27.68
C GLU A 31 36.07 -2.78 -26.55
N GLY A 32 36.16 -3.34 -25.34
CA GLY A 32 36.77 -2.67 -24.19
C GLY A 32 35.85 -1.68 -23.47
N THR A 33 34.62 -1.49 -23.94
CA THR A 33 33.56 -0.75 -23.25
C THR A 33 32.67 -1.71 -22.49
N THR A 34 32.54 -1.54 -21.18
CA THR A 34 31.64 -2.34 -20.33
C THR A 34 30.40 -1.52 -19.97
N ILE A 35 29.23 -2.06 -20.29
CA ILE A 35 27.92 -1.46 -20.01
C ILE A 35 27.28 -2.25 -18.89
N ILE A 36 26.98 -1.56 -17.79
CA ILE A 36 26.39 -2.15 -16.59
C ILE A 36 25.00 -1.53 -16.39
N PRO A 37 23.91 -2.29 -16.59
CA PRO A 37 22.56 -1.79 -16.34
C PRO A 37 22.30 -1.68 -14.82
N VAL A 38 21.81 -0.53 -14.39
CA VAL A 38 21.41 -0.25 -13.01
C VAL A 38 19.89 -0.22 -12.92
N THR A 39 19.34 -1.14 -12.12
CA THR A 39 17.90 -1.38 -12.03
C THR A 39 17.43 -1.19 -10.59
N LYS A 40 16.36 -0.45 -10.39
CA LYS A 40 15.67 -0.31 -9.10
C LYS A 40 14.60 -1.38 -9.00
N VAL A 41 14.68 -2.18 -7.94
CA VAL A 41 13.63 -3.14 -7.58
C VAL A 41 12.90 -2.60 -6.36
N THR A 42 11.57 -2.58 -6.40
CA THR A 42 10.72 -2.15 -5.29
C THR A 42 9.71 -3.24 -5.01
N PHE A 43 9.59 -3.66 -3.77
CA PHE A 43 8.54 -4.57 -3.31
C PHE A 43 7.62 -3.82 -2.35
N GLY A 44 6.32 -4.08 -2.43
CA GLY A 44 5.32 -3.50 -1.55
C GLY A 44 4.32 -4.57 -1.15
N PHE A 45 4.02 -4.65 0.14
CA PHE A 45 3.04 -5.58 0.69
C PHE A 45 2.12 -4.81 1.65
N GLY A 46 0.84 -5.13 1.62
CA GLY A 46 -0.16 -4.52 2.48
C GLY A 46 -1.19 -5.55 2.89
N SER A 47 -1.63 -5.48 4.14
CA SER A 47 -2.70 -6.32 4.66
C SER A 47 -3.63 -5.48 5.52
N GLY A 48 -4.90 -5.85 5.56
CA GLY A 48 -5.91 -5.27 6.42
C GLY A 48 -6.78 -6.36 7.02
N ALA A 49 -7.18 -6.16 8.27
CA ALA A 49 -8.18 -6.98 8.94
C ALA A 49 -9.24 -6.05 9.53
N GLY A 50 -10.49 -6.51 9.50
CA GLY A 50 -11.64 -5.82 10.04
C GLY A 50 -12.52 -6.80 10.78
N GLU A 51 -13.02 -6.36 11.91
CA GLU A 51 -14.03 -7.09 12.66
C GLU A 51 -15.30 -6.22 12.68
N SER A 52 -16.46 -6.83 12.44
CA SER A 52 -17.76 -6.17 12.44
C SER A 52 -18.69 -6.85 13.44
N GLY A 53 -19.48 -6.07 14.18
CA GLY A 53 -20.47 -6.57 15.13
C GLY A 53 -20.07 -6.33 16.59
N SER A 54 -21.04 -5.91 17.41
CA SER A 54 -20.87 -5.58 18.84
C SER A 54 -21.35 -6.69 19.79
N GLU A 55 -22.03 -7.72 19.28
CA GLU A 55 -22.53 -8.85 20.07
C GLU A 55 -21.85 -10.16 19.66
N GLU A 56 -21.61 -11.07 20.62
CA GLU A 56 -20.90 -12.34 20.42
C GLU A 56 -21.51 -13.23 19.32
N THR A 57 -22.80 -13.07 19.02
CA THR A 57 -23.53 -13.89 18.05
C THR A 57 -23.47 -13.37 16.61
N ASN A 58 -23.00 -12.14 16.37
CA ASN A 58 -22.92 -11.50 15.04
C ASN A 58 -21.52 -10.91 14.76
N LYS A 59 -20.46 -11.57 15.24
CA LYS A 59 -19.08 -11.16 14.97
C LYS A 59 -18.63 -11.67 13.60
N GLY A 60 -18.47 -10.76 12.64
CA GLY A 60 -17.87 -11.02 11.35
C GLY A 60 -16.39 -10.66 11.37
N ILE A 61 -15.50 -11.60 11.03
CA ILE A 61 -14.07 -11.34 10.88
C ILE A 61 -13.73 -11.42 9.40
N GLY A 62 -13.16 -10.35 8.87
CA GLY A 62 -12.68 -10.26 7.50
C GLY A 62 -11.23 -9.84 7.46
N GLY A 63 -10.47 -10.40 6.52
CA GLY A 63 -9.09 -10.03 6.27
C GLY A 63 -8.78 -10.05 4.78
N GLY A 64 -7.84 -9.23 4.36
CA GLY A 64 -7.35 -9.17 3.00
C GLY A 64 -5.89 -8.70 2.96
N GLY A 65 -5.15 -9.10 1.95
CA GLY A 65 -3.80 -8.64 1.73
C GLY A 65 -3.42 -8.68 0.26
N GLY A 66 -2.34 -8.00 -0.07
CA GLY A 66 -1.80 -7.91 -1.42
C GLY A 66 -0.33 -7.57 -1.39
N GLY A 67 0.37 -7.99 -2.44
CA GLY A 67 1.77 -7.69 -2.67
C GLY A 67 2.01 -7.29 -4.11
N GLY A 68 3.10 -6.58 -4.36
CA GLY A 68 3.53 -6.19 -5.69
C GLY A 68 5.04 -5.98 -5.73
N ALA A 69 5.61 -6.19 -6.92
CA ALA A 69 6.99 -5.88 -7.21
C ALA A 69 7.05 -4.98 -8.45
N SER A 70 8.03 -4.07 -8.48
CA SER A 70 8.32 -3.21 -9.62
C SER A 70 9.82 -3.24 -9.89
N VAL A 71 10.17 -3.35 -11.17
CA VAL A 71 11.55 -3.40 -11.65
C VAL A 71 11.69 -2.29 -12.69
N LEU A 72 12.54 -1.30 -12.41
CA LEU A 72 12.70 -0.11 -13.24
C LEU A 72 14.18 0.10 -13.58
N PRO A 73 14.58 0.10 -14.86
CA PRO A 73 15.92 0.51 -15.25
C PRO A 73 16.06 2.02 -15.02
N ILE A 74 17.02 2.43 -14.18
CA ILE A 74 17.21 3.84 -13.81
C ILE A 74 18.46 4.45 -14.45
N ALA A 75 19.46 3.63 -14.78
CA ALA A 75 20.67 4.11 -15.42
C ALA A 75 21.48 3.00 -16.11
N PHE A 76 22.44 3.40 -16.91
CA PHE A 76 23.53 2.56 -17.42
C PHE A 76 24.86 3.17 -16.99
N LEU A 77 25.70 2.37 -16.34
CA LEU A 77 27.08 2.73 -16.06
C LEU A 77 27.95 2.21 -17.22
N VAL A 78 28.55 3.14 -17.96
CA VAL A 78 29.41 2.87 -19.11
C VAL A 78 30.85 3.09 -18.69
N VAL A 79 31.63 2.03 -18.69
CA VAL A 79 33.06 2.02 -18.36
C VAL A 79 33.84 1.84 -19.66
N THR A 80 34.59 2.86 -20.05
CA THR A 80 35.53 2.82 -21.19
C THR A 80 36.97 2.89 -20.68
N PRO A 81 37.99 2.55 -21.48
CA PRO A 81 39.37 2.73 -21.07
C PRO A 81 39.66 4.20 -20.73
N GLY A 82 39.86 4.50 -19.45
CA GLY A 82 40.18 5.83 -18.94
C GLY A 82 38.99 6.75 -18.63
N ASP A 83 37.74 6.29 -18.76
CA ASP A 83 36.57 7.11 -18.44
C ASP A 83 35.37 6.27 -17.97
N VAL A 84 34.56 6.84 -17.08
CA VAL A 84 33.37 6.20 -16.51
C VAL A 84 32.21 7.20 -16.56
N LYS A 85 31.12 6.83 -17.25
CA LYS A 85 29.93 7.68 -17.41
C LYS A 85 28.69 6.98 -16.90
N LEU A 86 27.88 7.71 -16.13
CA LEU A 86 26.54 7.27 -15.75
C LEU A 86 25.52 7.93 -16.68
N LEU A 87 24.79 7.11 -17.45
CA LEU A 87 23.69 7.55 -18.30
C LEU A 87 22.38 7.28 -17.56
N THR A 88 21.72 8.34 -17.08
CA THR A 88 20.45 8.23 -16.35
C THR A 88 19.26 8.23 -17.30
N MET A 89 18.28 7.38 -17.02
CA MET A 89 16.98 7.41 -17.69
C MET A 89 16.08 8.40 -16.95
N LYS A 90 15.55 9.41 -17.66
CA LYS A 90 14.58 10.35 -17.06
C LYS A 90 13.27 9.62 -16.80
N GLU A 91 12.90 9.46 -15.54
CA GLU A 91 11.57 8.97 -15.15
C GLU A 91 10.49 10.00 -15.55
N LYS A 92 9.48 9.57 -16.31
CA LYS A 92 8.16 10.21 -16.27
C LYS A 92 7.40 9.52 -15.13
N GLY A 93 6.97 10.27 -14.12
CA GLY A 93 6.37 9.71 -12.91
C GLY A 93 5.15 8.83 -13.21
N VAL A 94 5.15 7.60 -12.68
CA VAL A 94 4.08 6.60 -12.87
C VAL A 94 2.74 7.08 -12.30
N VAL A 95 2.78 7.89 -11.24
CA VAL A 95 1.59 8.50 -10.63
C VAL A 95 0.89 9.46 -11.58
N THR A 96 1.66 10.21 -12.37
CA THR A 96 1.12 11.14 -13.38
C THR A 96 0.38 10.37 -14.48
N GLN A 97 0.90 9.21 -14.90
CA GLN A 97 0.26 8.36 -15.90
C GLN A 97 -1.03 7.70 -15.38
N ILE A 98 -1.03 7.20 -14.14
CA ILE A 98 -2.24 6.57 -13.56
C ILE A 98 -3.36 7.62 -13.36
N ALA A 99 -3.00 8.84 -12.94
CA ALA A 99 -3.95 9.94 -12.79
C ALA A 99 -4.52 10.42 -14.14
N GLU A 100 -3.75 10.34 -15.22
CA GLU A 100 -4.19 10.67 -16.58
C GLU A 100 -5.08 9.60 -17.21
N ILE A 101 -4.91 8.32 -16.85
CA ILE A 101 -5.57 7.18 -17.50
C ILE A 101 -6.90 6.80 -16.83
N MET A 102 -7.08 7.07 -15.52
CA MET A 102 -8.29 6.63 -14.81
C MET A 102 -8.91 7.71 -13.90
N PRO A 103 -9.90 8.47 -14.40
CA PRO A 103 -10.73 9.33 -13.54
C PRO A 103 -11.55 8.55 -12.51
N GLU A 104 -11.91 7.29 -12.79
CA GLU A 104 -12.78 6.46 -11.93
C GLU A 104 -12.15 6.03 -10.58
N ILE A 105 -10.82 5.88 -10.51
CA ILE A 105 -10.12 5.49 -9.25
C ILE A 105 -10.20 6.64 -8.22
N LEU A 106 -10.14 7.89 -8.69
CA LEU A 106 -10.27 9.07 -7.84
C LEU A 106 -11.69 9.20 -7.28
N GLU A 107 -12.71 8.86 -8.07
CA GLU A 107 -14.11 8.91 -7.68
C GLU A 107 -14.49 7.83 -6.66
N THR A 108 -13.93 6.62 -6.82
CA THR A 108 -14.11 5.50 -5.88
C THR A 108 -13.49 5.80 -4.51
N SER A 109 -12.35 6.51 -4.48
CA SER A 109 -11.69 6.89 -3.22
C SER A 109 -12.47 7.97 -2.45
N LYS A 110 -13.06 8.95 -3.17
CA LYS A 110 -13.86 10.01 -2.57
C LYS A 110 -15.16 9.49 -1.97
N SER A 111 -15.88 8.62 -2.66
CA SER A 111 -17.17 8.08 -2.17
C SER A 111 -17.01 7.20 -0.93
N VAL A 112 -15.92 6.45 -0.80
CA VAL A 112 -15.62 5.63 0.39
C VAL A 112 -15.24 6.52 1.59
N ILE A 113 -14.47 7.60 1.37
CA ILE A 113 -14.09 8.57 2.42
C ILE A 113 -15.29 9.43 2.85
N GLU A 114 -16.13 9.87 1.91
CA GLU A 114 -17.37 10.60 2.20
C GLU A 114 -18.39 9.71 2.90
N ALA A 115 -18.54 8.44 2.51
CA ALA A 115 -19.39 7.49 3.21
C ALA A 115 -18.90 7.22 4.64
N ALA A 116 -17.57 7.15 4.86
CA ALA A 116 -16.98 6.99 6.19
C ALA A 116 -17.11 8.25 7.06
N THR A 117 -17.00 9.44 6.46
CA THR A 117 -17.11 10.73 7.17
C THR A 117 -18.57 11.08 7.49
N THR A 118 -19.50 10.74 6.58
CA THR A 118 -20.94 10.96 6.77
C THR A 118 -21.53 10.02 7.82
N ARG A 119 -21.02 8.78 7.93
CA ARG A 119 -21.42 7.85 9.02
C ARG A 119 -20.97 8.34 10.40
N ARG A 120 -19.76 8.89 10.54
CA ARG A 120 -19.32 9.53 11.80
C ARG A 120 -20.15 10.76 12.19
N LYS A 121 -20.69 11.51 11.22
CA LYS A 121 -21.51 12.70 11.50
C LYS A 121 -22.97 12.35 11.85
N LYS A 122 -23.48 11.20 11.42
CA LYS A 122 -24.86 10.75 11.72
C LYS A 122 -24.98 10.13 13.12
N GLU A 123 -23.96 9.42 13.60
CA GLU A 123 -23.93 8.89 14.98
C GLU A 123 -23.81 9.98 16.06
N SER A 124 -23.20 11.14 15.74
CA SER A 124 -23.06 12.24 16.70
C SER A 124 -24.30 13.14 16.83
N SER A 125 -25.30 13.01 15.95
CA SER A 125 -26.53 13.83 15.99
C SER A 125 -27.76 13.11 16.55
N GLU A 126 -27.78 11.77 16.58
CA GLU A 126 -28.90 11.00 17.15
C GLU A 126 -28.81 10.85 18.68
N SER A 127 -27.65 11.08 19.31
CA SER A 127 -27.49 10.98 20.77
C SER A 127 -28.01 12.17 21.58
N ILE A 128 -28.60 13.21 20.95
CA ILE A 128 -29.12 14.41 21.65
C ILE A 128 -30.65 14.43 21.75
N GLU A 129 -31.41 13.70 20.92
CA GLU A 129 -32.88 13.78 20.94
C GLU A 129 -33.59 12.80 21.89
N GLU A 130 -32.91 11.76 22.41
CA GLU A 130 -33.54 10.79 23.34
C GLU A 130 -33.34 11.12 24.84
N SER A 131 -33.03 12.38 25.20
CA SER A 131 -33.02 12.84 26.60
C SER A 131 -34.02 13.97 26.89
N GLY A 132 -35.04 14.14 26.04
CA GLY A 132 -35.81 15.39 25.95
C GLY A 132 -37.34 15.29 26.00
N SER A 133 -37.97 14.26 26.55
CA SER A 133 -39.37 14.28 27.04
C SER A 133 -39.65 12.90 27.67
N ASP A 134 -39.87 12.74 28.97
CA ASP A 134 -41.13 13.13 29.59
C ASP A 134 -40.97 13.46 31.08
N THR A 135 -41.47 14.64 31.44
CA THR A 135 -41.79 15.04 32.81
C THR A 135 -43.10 14.41 33.29
N TYR A 136 -43.03 13.78 34.46
CA TYR A 136 -43.93 13.90 35.62
C TYR A 136 -45.41 13.44 35.55
N THR A 137 -45.77 12.45 36.41
CA THR A 137 -46.81 12.53 37.47
C THR A 137 -46.61 11.38 38.47
N ASP A 138 -46.26 11.68 39.73
CA ASP A 138 -47.09 11.60 40.96
C ASP A 138 -47.48 10.16 41.36
N THR A 139 -47.43 9.67 42.60
CA THR A 139 -47.29 10.18 43.97
C THR A 139 -47.07 8.95 44.86
N ASP A 140 -46.35 9.04 45.98
CA ASP A 140 -46.72 8.34 47.24
C ASP A 140 -45.77 8.76 48.37
N THR A 141 -46.22 9.71 49.22
CA THR A 141 -45.90 9.76 50.67
C THR A 141 -46.95 10.65 51.35
N GLU A 142 -47.82 9.99 52.12
CA GLU A 142 -48.75 10.43 53.20
C GLU A 142 -49.73 11.61 52.98
#